data_AF-A0AAN5I4T2-F1
#
_entry.id   AF-A0AAN5I4T2-F1
#
_cell.length_a   1.000
_cell.length_b   1.000
_cell.length_c   1.000
_cell.angle_alpha   90.00
_cell.angle_beta   90.00
_cell.angle_gamma   90.00
#
_symmetry.space_group_name_H-M   'P 1'
#
loop_
_entity.id
_entity.type
_entity.pdbx_description
1 polymer ?
#
loop_
_entity_poly.entity_id
_entity_poly.type
_entity_poly.pdbx_seq_one_letter_code
_entity_poly.pdbx_strand_id
1 'polypeptide(L)' 'SLTGGCYTASSKGLPFNQAKTNCFDGHGVIAEIHDEQKASFLQQVMSSSKSDYFWIGYEKLNDVDWSWEDGADDK' A
#
# COMPACT_ATOMS: atom_id res chain seq x y z
N SER A 1 7.82 -14.07 11.85
CA SER A 1 9.03 -13.45 11.28
C SER A 1 8.59 -12.12 10.70
N LEU A 2 9.02 -10.99 11.25
CA LEU A 2 8.74 -9.68 10.65
C LEU A 2 9.67 -9.57 9.43
N THR A 3 9.23 -10.03 8.27
CA THR A 3 9.89 -9.72 7.01
C THR A 3 9.80 -8.21 6.86
N GLY A 4 10.90 -7.53 7.22
CA GLY A 4 11.00 -6.09 7.17
C GLY A 4 10.74 -5.56 5.76
N GLY A 5 10.14 -4.37 5.71
CA GLY A 5 9.89 -3.61 4.49
C GLY A 5 10.00 -2.12 4.79
N CYS A 6 10.24 -1.31 3.77
CA CYS A 6 10.25 0.15 3.88
C CYS A 6 9.01 0.70 3.18
N TYR A 7 8.31 1.66 3.81
CA TYR A 7 7.23 2.39 3.15
C TYR A 7 7.70 3.80 2.79
N THR A 8 7.15 4.31 1.69
CA THR A 8 7.31 5.69 1.27
C THR A 8 5.97 6.25 0.85
N ALA A 9 5.69 7.51 1.20
CA ALA A 9 4.48 8.20 0.80
C ALA A 9 4.75 9.04 -0.44
N SER A 10 4.08 8.73 -1.54
CA SER A 10 4.10 9.58 -2.73
C SER A 10 3.17 10.78 -2.54
N SER A 11 3.66 11.98 -2.80
CA SER A 11 2.84 13.21 -2.80
C SER A 11 2.07 13.41 -4.11
N LYS A 12 2.22 12.52 -5.09
CA LYS A 12 1.53 12.60 -6.38
C LYS A 12 0.09 12.10 -6.24
N GLY A 13 -0.89 12.97 -6.54
CA GLY A 13 -2.31 12.59 -6.64
C GLY A 13 -2.58 11.83 -7.93
N LEU A 14 -2.34 10.51 -7.92
CA LEU A 14 -2.49 9.64 -9.09
C LEU A 14 -3.74 8.75 -8.97
N PRO A 15 -4.35 8.35 -10.10
CA PRO A 15 -5.30 7.23 -10.13
C PRO A 15 -4.63 5.94 -9.63
N PHE A 16 -5.41 5.04 -9.03
CA PHE A 16 -4.92 3.80 -8.41
C PHE A 16 -3.92 3.01 -9.29
N ASN A 17 -4.28 2.71 -10.55
CA ASN A 17 -3.41 1.98 -11.47
C ASN A 17 -2.07 2.70 -11.74
N GLN A 18 -2.07 4.04 -11.80
CA GLN A 18 -0.84 4.81 -11.96
C GLN A 18 -0.03 4.89 -10.67
N ALA A 19 -0.68 4.84 -9.50
CA ALA A 19 0.00 4.75 -8.23
C ALA A 19 0.75 3.41 -8.10
N LYS A 20 0.14 2.30 -8.53
CA LYS A 20 0.82 0.99 -8.64
C LYS A 20 2.07 1.07 -9.51
N THR A 21 1.95 1.60 -10.73
CA THR A 21 3.10 1.78 -11.64
C THR A 21 4.17 2.68 -11.03
N ASN A 22 3.80 3.80 -10.40
CA ASN A 22 4.76 4.71 -9.77
C ASN A 22 5.54 4.05 -8.62
N CYS A 23 4.91 3.16 -7.84
CA CYS A 23 5.61 2.38 -6.82
C CYS A 23 6.56 1.34 -7.44
N PHE A 24 6.10 0.66 -8.49
CA PHE A 24 6.91 -0.30 -9.25
C PHE A 24 8.16 0.34 -9.88
N ASP A 25 7.99 1.49 -10.53
CA ASP A 25 9.10 2.29 -11.09
C ASP A 25 10.10 2.76 -10.03
N GLY A 26 9.64 2.89 -8.78
CA GLY A 26 10.45 3.20 -7.60
C GLY A 26 11.14 1.99 -6.96
N HIS A 27 11.16 0.84 -7.64
CA HIS A 27 11.70 -0.44 -7.14
C HIS A 27 11.00 -0.98 -5.88
N GLY A 28 9.72 -0.65 -5.73
CA GLY A 28 8.86 -1.17 -4.67
C GLY A 28 7.55 -1.73 -5.21
N VAL A 29 6.60 -1.96 -4.32
CA VAL A 29 5.21 -2.29 -4.64
C VAL A 29 4.29 -1.29 -3.93
N ILE A 30 3.04 -1.22 -4.37
CA ILE A 30 2.04 -0.45 -3.63
C ILE A 30 1.88 -1.05 -2.22
N ALA A 31 1.60 -0.21 -1.21
CA ALA A 31 1.72 -0.62 0.19
C ALA A 31 0.77 -1.78 0.57
N GLU A 32 1.33 -2.80 1.22
CA GLU A 32 0.60 -3.96 1.76
C GLU A 32 0.63 -3.96 3.29
N ILE A 33 -0.45 -4.46 3.91
CA ILE A 33 -0.66 -4.35 5.36
C ILE A 33 -1.11 -5.71 5.92
N HIS A 34 -0.16 -6.50 6.41
CA HIS A 34 -0.42 -7.83 6.96
C HIS A 34 -0.35 -7.92 8.49
N ASP A 35 -0.11 -6.79 9.17
CA ASP A 35 -0.06 -6.74 10.63
C ASP A 35 -0.35 -5.33 11.18
N GLU A 36 -0.69 -5.27 12.46
CA GLU A 36 -1.02 -4.03 13.18
C GLU A 36 0.16 -3.06 13.27
N GLN A 37 1.40 -3.55 13.26
CA GLN A 37 2.59 -2.70 13.33
C GLN A 37 2.75 -1.91 12.04
N LYS A 38 2.56 -2.54 10.88
CA LYS A 38 2.52 -1.91 9.56
C LYS A 38 1.37 -0.90 9.45
N ALA A 39 0.18 -1.27 9.92
CA ALA A 39 -0.98 -0.38 9.94
C ALA A 39 -0.69 0.89 10.78
N SER A 40 -0.15 0.71 11.98
CA SER A 40 0.22 1.81 12.89
C SER A 40 1.31 2.70 12.30
N PHE A 41 2.32 2.11 11.64
CA PHE A 41 3.36 2.87 10.98
C PHE A 41 2.81 3.73 9.83
N LEU A 42 1.94 3.18 8.98
CA LEU A 42 1.32 3.94 7.90
C LEU A 42 0.41 5.06 8.40
N GLN A 43 -0.27 4.88 9.53
CA GLN A 43 -1.02 5.97 10.18
C GLN A 43 -0.11 7.11 10.63
N GLN A 44 1.08 6.81 11.17
CA GLN A 44 2.07 7.84 11.52
C GLN A 44 2.58 8.57 10.28
N VAL A 45 2.88 7.84 9.20
CA VAL A 45 3.29 8.44 7.92
C VAL A 45 2.20 9.38 7.39
N MET A 46 0.94 8.94 7.40
CA MET A 46 -0.21 9.74 6.96
C MET A 46 -0.38 11.00 7.80
N SER A 47 -0.29 10.89 9.13
CA SER A 47 -0.40 12.02 10.07
C SER A 47 0.68 13.08 9.86
N SER A 48 1.84 12.69 9.32
CA SER A 48 2.95 13.59 9.00
C SER A 48 2.86 14.22 7.60
N SER A 49 1.91 13.75 6.77
CA SER A 49 1.76 14.19 5.39
C SER A 49 0.73 15.31 5.22
N LYS A 50 0.79 15.99 4.07
CA LYS A 50 -0.19 17.02 3.66
C LYS A 50 -1.37 16.45 2.88
N SER A 51 -1.37 15.14 2.60
CA SER A 51 -2.43 14.47 1.84
C SER A 51 -3.42 13.81 2.81
N ASP A 52 -4.72 13.99 2.52
CA ASP A 52 -5.79 13.42 3.35
C ASP A 52 -5.99 11.91 3.13
N TYR A 53 -5.55 11.38 1.99
CA TYR A 53 -5.73 9.99 1.60
C TYR A 53 -4.53 9.45 0.83
N PHE A 54 -4.30 8.15 0.95
CA PHE A 54 -3.29 7.39 0.22
C PHE A 54 -3.88 6.10 -0.34
N TRP A 55 -3.37 5.68 -1.50
CA TRP A 55 -3.65 4.35 -2.02
C TRP A 55 -2.83 3.28 -1.28
N ILE A 56 -3.45 2.12 -1.07
CA ILE A 56 -2.83 0.87 -0.60
C ILE A 56 -3.23 -0.27 -1.55
N GLY A 57 -2.50 -1.38 -1.53
CA GLY A 57 -2.54 -2.43 -2.54
C GLY A 57 -3.71 -3.42 -2.47
N TYR A 58 -4.73 -3.17 -1.67
CA TYR A 58 -5.87 -4.09 -1.58
C TYR A 58 -6.84 -3.80 -2.73
N GLU A 59 -6.87 -4.68 -3.74
CA GLU A 59 -7.69 -4.52 -4.93
C GLU A 59 -8.53 -5.74 -5.26
N LYS A 60 -9.57 -5.54 -6.06
CA LYS A 60 -10.33 -6.63 -6.66
C LYS A 60 -9.71 -7.02 -7.99
N LEU A 61 -9.12 -8.21 -8.06
CA LEU A 61 -8.64 -8.78 -9.33
C LEU A 61 -9.79 -9.30 -10.20
N ASN A 62 -10.93 -9.64 -9.57
CA ASN A 62 -12.15 -10.08 -10.23
C ASN A 62 -13.38 -9.57 -9.43
N ASP A 63 -14.61 -9.89 -9.86
CA ASP A 63 -15.82 -9.38 -9.18
C ASP A 63 -16.02 -9.93 -7.75
N VAL A 64 -15.25 -10.93 -7.32
CA VAL A 64 -15.50 -11.75 -6.13
C VAL A 64 -14.45 -11.52 -5.05
N ASP A 65 -13.17 -11.59 -5.39
CA ASP A 65 -12.08 -11.68 -4.43
C ASP A 65 -11.22 -10.42 -4.41
N TRP A 66 -10.94 -9.94 -3.21
CA TRP A 66 -9.94 -8.92 -2.95
C TRP A 66 -8.61 -9.59 -2.63
N SER A 67 -7.50 -8.99 -3.07
CA SER A 67 -6.16 -9.49 -2.82
C SER A 67 -5.15 -8.36 -2.72
N TRP A 68 -4.04 -8.64 -2.04
CA TRP A 68 -2.81 -7.86 -2.08
C TRP A 68 -1.95 -8.23 -3.31
N GLU A 69 -0.89 -7.48 -3.59
CA GLU A 69 0.00 -7.77 -4.73
C GLU A 69 0.79 -9.06 -4.53
N ASP A 70 1.15 -9.38 -3.27
CA ASP A 70 1.84 -10.60 -2.88
C ASP A 70 0.95 -11.85 -2.89
N GLY A 71 -0.36 -11.66 -3.11
CA GLY A 71 -1.36 -12.74 -3.14
C GLY A 71 -1.65 -13.34 -1.76
N ALA A 72 -1.30 -12.66 -0.67
CA ALA A 72 -1.64 -13.12 0.68
C ALA A 72 -3.14 -13.01 0.96
N ASP A 73 -3.69 -14.06 1.57
CA ASP A 73 -5.02 -14.07 2.16
C ASP A 73 -4.91 -13.65 3.65
N ASP A 74 -5.38 -12.45 3.98
CA ASP A 74 -5.39 -11.95 5.37
C ASP A 74 -6.61 -12.47 6.19
N LYS A 75 -7.05 -13.71 5.94
CA LYS A 75 -8.20 -14.30 6.67
C LYS A 75 -7.90 -14.66 8.12
#